data_AF-A0A0L0T4K2-F1
#
_entry.id   AF-A0A0L0T4K2-F1
#
_cell.length_a   1.000
_cell.length_b   1.000
_cell.length_c   1.000
_cell.angle_alpha   90.00
_cell.angle_beta   90.00
_cell.angle_gamma   90.00
#
_symmetry.space_group_name_H-M   'P 1'
#
loop_
_entity.id
_entity.type
_entity.pdbx_description
1 polymer ?
#
loop_
_entity_poly.entity_id
_entity_poly.type
_entity_poly.pdbx_seq_one_letter_code
_entity_poly.pdbx_strand_id
1 'polypeptide(L)'
;MTVHPPALPSTPAPVPASMLPLGTLIPDNVATFVLGYVDAVYKDHVLLQSSAPGAAAAGTAAAAANDVLVGKRIPFDYCVLATGSSYASSVKAANISSTYRARKLQYDYAKLAKARTVLVIGGGSVGVEIASEIASVFGTPRVPVPPESTSSTTPTPSSGTRSTSPSPFRRGSASTTATRATSPPVVKHPVKRIILVDANPRLLKRCPPRASQKALAYMRDVLGIDVVLGERITHHDARAGVFRARSGREFRADVVYLATGPVPQTQCMEPAFAHLLTGPNPAVMPSASTAPHHVDDAARASSTSNFFVGAGATAADAAAAGHMVPRRVLVRATHQIPTLPHIFVGGDCCATAEEKMALTAQCAAITIRAQYCALVQEASLD
;
A
#
# COMPACT_ATOMS: atom_id res chain seq x y z
N MET A 1 18.81 28.38 -30.16
CA MET A 1 18.63 28.75 -28.74
C MET A 1 18.53 27.46 -27.92
N THR A 2 19.59 27.16 -27.18
CA THR A 2 19.66 26.00 -26.28
C THR A 2 18.88 26.33 -25.02
N VAL A 3 17.77 25.63 -24.77
CA VAL A 3 16.92 25.86 -23.59
C VAL A 3 17.44 24.98 -22.45
N HIS A 4 17.95 25.62 -21.39
CA HIS A 4 18.32 24.92 -20.16
C HIS A 4 17.07 24.58 -19.33
N PRO A 5 17.03 23.41 -18.67
CA PRO A 5 15.95 23.06 -17.77
C PRO A 5 15.90 24.01 -16.56
N PRO A 6 14.71 24.32 -16.02
CA PRO A 6 14.56 25.21 -14.86
C PRO A 6 15.24 24.61 -13.62
N ALA A 7 15.92 25.46 -12.86
CA ALA A 7 16.60 25.08 -11.62
C ALA A 7 15.59 24.57 -10.57
N LEU A 8 15.89 23.41 -9.99
CA LEU A 8 15.17 22.87 -8.83
C LEU A 8 15.26 23.85 -7.65
N PRO A 9 14.20 23.96 -6.82
CA PRO A 9 14.22 24.82 -5.63
C PRO A 9 15.41 24.47 -4.73
N SER A 10 16.10 25.50 -4.24
CA SER A 10 17.40 25.41 -3.56
C SER A 10 17.38 24.76 -2.17
N THR A 11 16.20 24.35 -1.69
CA THR A 11 16.07 23.59 -0.44
C THR A 11 14.86 22.66 -0.53
N PRO A 12 15.06 21.33 -0.48
CA PRO A 12 13.95 20.39 -0.42
C PRO A 12 13.16 20.59 0.88
N ALA A 13 11.83 20.46 0.81
CA ALA A 13 11.00 20.36 2.01
C ALA A 13 11.53 19.22 2.90
N PRO A 14 11.53 19.37 4.24
CA PRO A 14 12.02 18.32 5.12
C PRO A 14 11.29 17.02 4.83
N VAL A 15 12.05 15.98 4.47
CA VAL A 15 11.51 14.66 4.21
C VAL A 15 10.94 14.13 5.53
N PRO A 16 9.64 13.81 5.62
CA PRO A 16 9.08 13.26 6.85
C PRO A 16 9.84 11.99 7.23
N ALA A 17 10.04 11.75 8.52
CA ALA A 17 10.83 10.62 9.00
C ALA A 17 10.37 9.26 8.42
N SER A 18 9.08 9.11 8.12
CA SER A 18 8.51 7.92 7.46
C SER A 18 8.99 7.70 6.01
N MET A 19 9.59 8.70 5.38
CA MET A 19 10.16 8.64 4.03
C MET A 19 11.69 8.59 4.02
N LEU A 20 12.34 8.64 5.19
CA LEU A 20 13.79 8.45 5.29
C LEU A 20 14.14 6.97 5.06
N PRO A 21 15.28 6.68 4.42
CA PRO A 21 15.79 5.31 4.32
C PRO A 21 15.96 4.69 5.72
N LEU A 22 15.73 3.39 5.84
CA LEU A 22 15.77 2.68 7.13
C LEU A 22 17.12 2.83 7.85
N GLY A 23 18.25 2.79 7.12
CA GLY A 23 19.59 3.01 7.69
C GLY A 23 19.86 4.44 8.15
N THR A 24 19.01 5.40 7.78
CA THR A 24 19.05 6.77 8.30
C THR A 24 18.24 6.92 9.59
N LEU A 25 17.23 6.06 9.78
CA LEU A 25 16.38 6.01 10.97
C LEU A 25 17.00 5.14 12.08
N ILE A 26 17.78 4.14 11.70
CA ILE A 26 18.48 3.22 12.60
C ILE A 26 19.94 3.18 12.15
N PRO A 27 20.85 3.87 12.86
CA PRO A 27 22.27 3.88 12.54
C PRO A 27 22.86 2.46 12.55
N ASP A 28 23.73 2.15 11.58
CA ASP A 28 24.34 0.82 11.42
C ASP A 28 25.18 0.39 12.63
N ASN A 29 25.61 1.33 13.48
CA ASN A 29 26.34 1.04 14.71
C ASN A 29 25.44 0.64 15.90
N VAL A 30 24.12 0.69 15.74
CA VAL A 30 23.13 0.40 16.80
C VAL A 30 22.26 -0.82 16.46
N ALA A 31 22.22 -1.25 15.20
CA ALA A 31 21.47 -2.45 14.79
C ALA A 31 22.23 -3.25 13.74
N THR A 32 22.10 -4.58 13.81
CA THR A 32 22.52 -5.48 12.73
C THR A 32 21.34 -5.75 11.82
N PHE A 33 21.47 -5.41 10.53
CA PHE A 33 20.48 -5.76 9.53
C PHE A 33 20.77 -7.13 8.94
N VAL A 34 19.86 -8.07 9.14
CA VAL A 34 19.90 -9.39 8.51
C VAL A 34 18.88 -9.42 7.39
N LEU A 35 19.34 -9.60 6.15
CA LEU A 35 18.46 -9.82 5.01
C LEU A 35 18.23 -11.31 4.83
N GLY A 36 16.98 -11.75 4.99
CA GLY A 36 16.60 -13.14 4.83
C GLY A 36 15.10 -13.32 4.82
N TYR A 37 14.65 -14.50 4.40
CA TYR A 37 13.25 -14.91 4.50
C TYR A 37 13.06 -15.70 5.78
N VAL A 38 12.03 -15.41 6.56
CA VAL A 38 11.70 -16.15 7.79
C VAL A 38 10.75 -17.30 7.43
N ASP A 39 11.20 -18.54 7.63
CA ASP A 39 10.39 -19.75 7.46
C ASP A 39 9.43 -19.95 8.63
N ALA A 40 9.92 -19.75 9.86
CA ALA A 40 9.17 -20.02 11.06
C ALA A 40 9.53 -19.03 12.18
N VAL A 41 8.53 -18.67 12.97
CA VAL A 41 8.69 -17.94 14.24
C VAL A 41 8.42 -18.93 15.36
N TYR A 42 9.36 -19.04 16.29
CA TYR A 42 9.23 -19.80 17.53
C TYR A 42 9.17 -18.84 18.72
N LYS A 43 9.11 -19.39 19.93
CA LYS A 43 8.98 -18.59 21.16
C LYS A 43 10.16 -17.62 21.34
N ASP A 44 11.37 -18.06 21.04
CA ASP A 44 12.62 -17.38 21.42
C ASP A 44 13.57 -17.16 20.23
N HIS A 45 13.18 -17.59 19.03
CA HIS A 45 13.98 -17.42 17.84
C HIS A 45 13.14 -17.43 16.57
N VAL A 46 13.70 -16.87 15.50
CA VAL A 46 13.20 -17.07 14.13
C VAL A 46 14.11 -18.04 13.38
N LEU A 47 13.52 -18.83 12.49
CA LEU A 47 14.24 -19.69 11.56
C LEU A 47 14.24 -19.04 10.18
N LEU A 48 15.43 -18.85 9.61
CA LEU A 48 15.59 -18.30 8.26
C LEU A 48 15.63 -19.40 7.20
N GLN A 49 15.02 -19.13 6.03
CA GLN A 49 14.89 -20.11 4.95
C GLN A 49 16.22 -20.64 4.42
N SER A 50 16.17 -21.88 3.90
CA SER A 50 17.24 -22.52 3.12
C SER A 50 17.47 -21.87 1.73
N SER A 51 16.45 -21.18 1.19
CA SER A 51 16.51 -20.48 -0.11
C SER A 51 15.26 -19.60 -0.29
N ALA A 52 15.41 -18.40 -0.88
CA ALA A 52 14.30 -17.50 -1.17
C ALA A 52 13.23 -18.14 -2.07
N PRO A 53 11.91 -17.89 -1.89
CA PRO A 53 10.89 -18.38 -2.79
C PRO A 53 11.02 -17.59 -4.11
N GLY A 54 11.40 -18.27 -5.20
CA GLY A 54 11.50 -17.67 -6.53
C GLY A 54 12.91 -17.25 -6.96
N ALA A 55 13.97 -17.85 -6.43
CA ALA A 55 15.37 -17.65 -6.87
C ALA A 55 15.70 -18.25 -8.26
N ALA A 56 14.73 -18.26 -9.18
CA ALA A 56 14.99 -18.28 -10.62
C ALA A 56 14.40 -16.98 -11.17
N ALA A 57 15.26 -16.06 -11.63
CA ALA A 57 14.97 -14.74 -12.19
C ALA A 57 14.85 -13.54 -11.21
N ALA A 58 15.96 -13.19 -10.57
CA ALA A 58 16.29 -11.78 -10.31
C ALA A 58 17.78 -11.57 -10.56
N GLY A 59 18.10 -10.88 -11.65
CA GLY A 59 19.47 -10.59 -12.08
C GLY A 59 20.27 -9.85 -11.02
N THR A 60 21.54 -10.23 -10.96
CA THR A 60 22.62 -9.67 -10.13
C THR A 60 22.64 -8.15 -10.15
N ALA A 61 22.19 -7.54 -9.06
CA ALA A 61 22.61 -6.21 -8.64
C ALA A 61 23.37 -6.37 -7.33
N ALA A 62 24.67 -6.08 -7.38
CA ALA A 62 25.60 -6.20 -6.26
C ALA A 62 25.13 -5.37 -5.07
N ALA A 63 24.52 -6.03 -4.09
CA ALA A 63 24.54 -5.57 -2.71
C ALA A 63 25.84 -6.11 -2.10
N ALA A 64 26.63 -5.24 -1.49
CA ALA A 64 27.81 -5.59 -0.71
C ALA A 64 27.52 -6.79 0.20
N ALA A 65 28.51 -7.67 0.38
CA ALA A 65 28.44 -8.91 1.14
C ALA A 65 27.80 -8.72 2.51
N ASN A 66 26.47 -8.86 2.57
CA ASN A 66 25.70 -8.93 3.80
C ASN A 66 25.21 -10.37 3.88
N ASP A 67 25.80 -11.09 4.82
CA ASP A 67 25.50 -12.45 5.26
C ASP A 67 24.01 -12.85 5.06
N VAL A 68 23.71 -13.54 3.97
CA VAL A 68 22.42 -14.22 3.79
C VAL A 68 22.43 -15.43 4.70
N LEU A 69 21.78 -15.31 5.85
CA LEU A 69 21.81 -16.30 6.94
C LEU A 69 20.85 -17.46 6.67
N VAL A 70 21.22 -18.32 5.73
CA VAL A 70 20.45 -19.49 5.32
C VAL A 70 20.42 -20.55 6.43
N GLY A 71 19.23 -21.05 6.79
CA GLY A 71 19.05 -22.13 7.79
C GLY A 71 19.46 -21.78 9.22
N LYS A 72 19.77 -20.50 9.49
CA LYS A 72 20.20 -20.05 10.82
C LYS A 72 18.99 -19.79 11.72
N ARG A 73 19.19 -20.06 13.01
CA ARG A 73 18.31 -19.62 14.09
C ARG A 73 18.81 -18.28 14.59
N ILE A 74 17.95 -17.27 14.56
CA ILE A 74 18.25 -15.95 15.13
C ILE A 74 17.47 -15.82 16.43
N PRO A 75 18.14 -15.91 17.60
CA PRO A 75 17.48 -15.77 18.88
C PRO A 75 17.02 -14.32 19.10
N PHE A 76 15.98 -14.15 19.90
CA PHE A 76 15.49 -12.86 20.34
C PHE A 76 14.93 -12.92 21.76
N ASP A 77 15.06 -11.84 22.51
CA ASP A 77 14.33 -11.64 23.77
C ASP A 77 12.93 -11.06 23.50
N TYR A 78 12.84 -10.17 22.51
CA TYR A 78 11.59 -9.56 22.05
C TYR A 78 11.53 -9.60 20.52
N CYS A 79 10.34 -9.83 19.97
CA CYS A 79 10.12 -9.89 18.52
C CYS A 79 8.97 -8.98 18.10
N VAL A 80 9.12 -8.26 16.99
CA VAL A 80 8.03 -7.50 16.36
C VAL A 80 7.76 -8.07 14.97
N LEU A 81 6.58 -8.66 14.80
CA LEU A 81 6.10 -9.15 13.51
C LEU A 81 5.41 -8.00 12.77
N ALA A 82 6.06 -7.52 11.71
CA ALA A 82 5.55 -6.49 10.81
C ALA A 82 5.60 -6.95 9.34
N THR A 83 5.35 -8.24 9.11
CA THR A 83 5.49 -8.91 7.80
C THR A 83 4.48 -8.44 6.76
N GLY A 84 3.45 -7.70 7.18
CA GLY A 84 2.54 -7.02 6.26
C GLY A 84 1.64 -7.97 5.48
N SER A 85 1.41 -7.64 4.21
CA SER A 85 0.54 -8.38 3.29
C SER A 85 1.04 -8.28 1.87
N SER A 86 0.71 -9.26 1.04
CA SER A 86 0.97 -9.27 -0.41
C SER A 86 -0.31 -9.06 -1.20
N TYR A 87 -0.17 -8.70 -2.47
CA TYR A 87 -1.26 -8.68 -3.45
C TYR A 87 -0.89 -9.63 -4.59
N ALA A 88 -1.89 -10.23 -5.23
CA ALA A 88 -1.68 -11.00 -6.47
C ALA A 88 -1.28 -10.09 -7.66
N SER A 89 -1.51 -8.79 -7.54
CA SER A 89 -1.19 -7.77 -8.54
C SER A 89 0.08 -7.00 -8.20
N SER A 90 0.56 -6.21 -9.15
CA SER A 90 1.73 -5.33 -8.98
C SER A 90 1.45 -4.03 -8.22
N VAL A 91 0.35 -3.96 -7.45
CA VAL A 91 0.05 -2.81 -6.59
C VAL A 91 1.15 -2.63 -5.53
N LYS A 92 1.68 -3.73 -5.00
CA LYS A 92 2.90 -3.73 -4.18
C LYS A 92 4.08 -4.12 -5.08
N ALA A 93 5.10 -3.29 -5.12
CA ALA A 93 6.31 -3.59 -5.89
C ALA A 93 7.10 -4.73 -5.23
N ALA A 94 7.34 -5.81 -5.96
CA ALA A 94 8.17 -6.92 -5.47
C ALA A 94 9.64 -6.54 -5.33
N ASN A 95 10.16 -5.73 -6.27
CA ASN A 95 11.52 -5.19 -6.21
C ASN A 95 11.47 -3.76 -5.68
N ILE A 96 12.11 -3.56 -4.53
CA ILE A 96 12.09 -2.31 -3.76
C ILE A 96 13.20 -1.33 -4.16
N SER A 97 14.15 -1.75 -5.01
CA SER A 97 15.26 -0.88 -5.43
C SER A 97 14.73 0.40 -6.08
N SER A 98 15.31 1.53 -5.70
CA SER A 98 14.88 2.86 -6.16
C SER A 98 14.90 2.95 -7.69
N THR A 99 15.93 2.37 -8.33
CA THR A 99 16.10 2.35 -9.78
C THR A 99 15.03 1.52 -10.49
N TYR A 100 14.75 0.31 -10.01
CA TYR A 100 13.67 -0.52 -10.57
C TYR A 100 12.31 0.17 -10.40
N ARG A 101 12.03 0.70 -9.20
CA ARG A 101 10.76 1.40 -8.94
C ARG A 101 10.59 2.64 -9.81
N ALA A 102 11.64 3.45 -9.97
CA ALA A 102 11.61 4.62 -10.85
C ALA A 102 11.31 4.23 -12.31
N ARG A 103 12.00 3.21 -12.85
CA ARG A 103 11.78 2.72 -14.21
C ARG A 103 10.39 2.13 -14.39
N LYS A 104 9.93 1.32 -13.43
CA LYS A 104 8.59 0.72 -13.47
C LYS A 104 7.50 1.80 -13.43
N LEU A 105 7.67 2.82 -12.59
CA LEU A 105 6.74 3.94 -12.50
C LEU A 105 6.69 4.74 -13.80
N GLN A 106 7.83 5.04 -14.41
CA GLN A 106 7.90 5.70 -15.72
C GLN A 106 7.20 4.87 -16.81
N TYR A 107 7.42 3.56 -16.81
CA TYR A 107 6.79 2.64 -17.75
C TYR A 107 5.27 2.57 -17.57
N ASP A 108 4.79 2.45 -16.33
CA ASP A 108 3.36 2.41 -16.01
C ASP A 108 2.67 3.74 -16.34
N TYR A 109 3.33 4.86 -16.05
CA TYR A 109 2.86 6.18 -16.43
C TYR A 109 2.74 6.32 -17.95
N ALA A 110 3.73 5.87 -18.73
CA ALA A 110 3.67 5.93 -20.18
C ALA A 110 2.49 5.13 -20.78
N LYS A 111 2.13 3.99 -20.16
CA LYS A 111 0.92 3.24 -20.51
C LYS A 111 -0.35 3.99 -20.14
N LEU A 112 -0.43 4.46 -18.89
CA LEU A 112 -1.59 5.20 -18.39
C LEU A 112 -1.85 6.45 -19.21
N ALA A 113 -0.80 7.20 -19.58
CA ALA A 113 -0.90 8.41 -20.38
C ALA A 113 -1.60 8.17 -21.74
N LYS A 114 -1.37 7.01 -22.37
CA LYS A 114 -1.96 6.61 -23.65
C LYS A 114 -3.36 5.99 -23.53
N ALA A 115 -3.71 5.46 -22.36
CA ALA A 115 -5.00 4.82 -22.11
C ALA A 115 -6.17 5.79 -22.27
N ARG A 116 -7.31 5.31 -22.75
CA ARG A 116 -8.59 6.05 -22.78
C ARG A 116 -9.54 5.55 -21.69
N THR A 117 -9.47 4.26 -21.37
CA THR A 117 -10.31 3.65 -20.33
C THR A 117 -9.46 2.92 -19.30
N VAL A 118 -9.72 3.24 -18.02
CA VAL A 118 -9.05 2.63 -16.87
C VAL A 118 -10.09 1.87 -16.05
N LEU A 119 -9.81 0.60 -15.76
CA LEU A 119 -10.61 -0.22 -14.86
C LEU A 119 -9.85 -0.43 -13.55
N VAL A 120 -10.46 -0.06 -12.43
CA VAL A 120 -9.97 -0.35 -11.08
C VAL A 120 -10.88 -1.40 -10.46
N ILE A 121 -10.31 -2.55 -10.12
CA ILE A 121 -11.04 -3.67 -9.50
C ILE A 121 -10.71 -3.64 -8.01
N GLY A 122 -11.72 -3.37 -7.18
CA GLY A 122 -11.61 -3.23 -5.73
C GLY A 122 -11.92 -1.80 -5.26
N GLY A 123 -12.86 -1.68 -4.34
CA GLY A 123 -13.34 -0.43 -3.73
C GLY A 123 -12.94 -0.29 -2.26
N GLY A 124 -11.89 -0.98 -1.83
CA GLY A 124 -11.17 -0.68 -0.59
C GLY A 124 -10.33 0.60 -0.72
N SER A 125 -9.59 0.96 0.34
CA SER A 125 -8.76 2.17 0.39
C SER A 125 -7.88 2.35 -0.84
N VAL A 126 -7.07 1.33 -1.15
CA VAL A 126 -6.15 1.32 -2.30
C VAL A 126 -6.85 1.60 -3.63
N GLY A 127 -7.98 0.94 -3.89
CA GLY A 127 -8.68 1.11 -5.15
C GLY A 127 -9.38 2.46 -5.26
N VAL A 128 -9.92 2.96 -4.15
CA VAL A 128 -10.48 4.33 -4.08
C VAL A 128 -9.40 5.37 -4.33
N GLU A 129 -8.22 5.23 -3.72
CA GLU A 129 -7.07 6.14 -3.92
C GLU A 129 -6.60 6.11 -5.38
N ILE A 130 -6.34 4.93 -5.95
CA ILE A 130 -5.91 4.79 -7.35
C ILE A 130 -6.92 5.43 -8.30
N ALA A 131 -8.21 5.11 -8.15
CA ALA A 131 -9.23 5.65 -9.05
C ALA A 131 -9.37 7.17 -8.92
N SER A 132 -9.28 7.69 -7.70
CA SER A 132 -9.44 9.13 -7.44
C SER A 132 -8.23 9.94 -7.93
N GLU A 133 -7.01 9.44 -7.74
CA GLU A 133 -5.77 10.07 -8.24
C GLU A 133 -5.71 10.07 -9.77
N ILE A 134 -6.14 8.97 -10.42
CA ILE A 134 -6.20 8.96 -11.88
C ILE A 134 -7.26 9.94 -12.38
N ALA A 135 -8.41 10.03 -11.71
CA ALA A 135 -9.47 10.97 -12.09
C ALA A 135 -9.09 12.43 -11.84
N SER A 136 -8.33 12.75 -10.78
CA SER A 136 -7.88 14.12 -10.49
C SER A 136 -6.91 14.64 -11.55
N VAL A 137 -6.07 13.78 -12.12
CA VAL A 137 -5.07 14.13 -13.14
C VAL A 137 -5.61 14.03 -14.57
N PHE A 138 -6.39 12.99 -14.87
CA PHE A 138 -6.77 12.62 -16.25
C PHE A 138 -8.29 12.60 -16.51
N GLY A 139 -9.11 12.74 -15.47
CA GLY A 139 -10.55 12.76 -15.60
C GLY A 139 -11.09 14.10 -16.12
N THR A 140 -12.40 14.14 -16.33
CA THR A 140 -13.16 15.39 -16.43
C THR A 140 -14.05 15.45 -15.20
N PRO A 141 -13.65 16.20 -14.16
CA PRO A 141 -14.50 16.42 -13.01
C PRO A 141 -15.85 16.97 -13.47
N ARG A 142 -16.93 16.40 -12.95
CA ARG A 142 -18.29 16.92 -13.19
C ARG A 142 -18.50 18.26 -12.48
N VAL A 143 -17.78 18.48 -11.38
CA VAL A 143 -17.73 19.73 -10.63
C VAL A 143 -16.27 20.18 -10.53
N PRO A 144 -15.95 21.47 -10.71
CA PRO A 144 -14.60 21.97 -10.52
C PRO A 144 -14.08 21.64 -9.12
N VAL A 145 -12.95 20.92 -9.05
CA VAL A 145 -12.28 20.63 -7.78
C VAL A 145 -11.51 21.89 -7.38
N PRO A 146 -11.71 22.44 -6.16
CA PRO A 146 -10.92 23.57 -5.68
C PRO A 146 -9.43 23.22 -5.69
N PRO A 147 -8.53 24.15 -6.07
CA PRO A 147 -7.10 23.91 -5.96
C PRO A 147 -6.73 23.63 -4.49
N GLU A 148 -5.87 22.63 -4.25
CA GLU A 148 -5.36 22.36 -2.91
C GLU A 148 -4.71 23.63 -2.35
N SER A 149 -5.23 24.14 -1.24
CA SER A 149 -4.58 25.21 -0.50
C SER A 149 -3.28 24.65 0.09
N THR A 150 -2.13 25.05 -0.43
CA THR A 150 -0.86 24.87 0.27
C THR A 150 -0.93 25.70 1.55
N SER A 151 -1.37 25.09 2.65
CA SER A 151 -1.41 25.75 3.94
C SER A 151 0.03 25.88 4.46
N SER A 152 0.66 27.00 4.11
CA SER A 152 1.78 27.55 4.86
C SER A 152 1.23 28.01 6.22
N THR A 153 1.24 27.13 7.21
CA THR A 153 0.84 27.47 8.57
C THR A 153 1.99 28.23 9.24
N THR A 154 2.05 29.55 9.06
CA THR A 154 2.67 30.41 10.08
C THR A 154 1.61 30.70 11.16
N PRO A 155 1.84 30.33 12.42
CA PRO A 155 0.88 30.62 13.49
C PRO A 155 0.89 32.13 13.78
N THR A 156 -0.24 32.78 13.56
CA THR A 156 -0.51 34.12 14.12
C THR A 156 -0.89 33.97 15.59
N PRO A 157 -0.25 34.71 16.51
CA PRO A 157 -0.65 34.70 17.91
C PRO A 157 -1.96 35.48 18.08
N SER A 158 -2.89 34.88 18.81
CA SER A 158 -4.08 35.55 19.34
C SER A 158 -3.69 36.55 20.43
N SER A 159 -4.11 37.81 20.31
CA SER A 159 -4.12 38.73 21.46
C SER A 159 -5.41 39.53 21.50
N GLY A 160 -5.99 39.56 22.70
CA GLY A 160 -7.26 40.19 23.03
C GLY A 160 -7.27 41.72 22.99
N THR A 161 -8.40 42.23 23.43
CA THR A 161 -8.96 43.56 23.20
C THR A 161 -8.33 44.73 23.96
N ARG A 162 -8.27 45.88 23.24
CA ARG A 162 -8.51 47.30 23.62
C ARG A 162 -7.43 48.17 24.33
N SER A 163 -7.03 49.20 23.56
CA SER A 163 -7.12 50.65 23.83
C SER A 163 -5.98 51.38 24.57
N THR A 164 -5.23 52.26 23.87
CA THR A 164 -5.33 53.75 23.94
C THR A 164 -4.19 54.49 23.20
N SER A 165 -4.56 55.59 22.52
CA SER A 165 -3.78 56.80 22.12
C SER A 165 -2.93 56.84 20.82
N PRO A 166 -2.75 58.03 20.18
CA PRO A 166 -2.42 58.15 18.75
C PRO A 166 -1.05 58.79 18.39
N SER A 167 -0.54 58.36 17.21
CA SER A 167 0.40 59.03 16.28
C SER A 167 1.91 58.98 16.58
N PRO A 168 2.82 59.37 15.65
CA PRO A 168 2.80 59.26 14.19
C PRO A 168 4.15 58.72 13.64
N PHE A 169 4.18 57.78 12.69
CA PHE A 169 5.35 57.69 11.81
C PHE A 169 5.01 57.13 10.42
N ARG A 170 5.10 58.03 9.45
CA ARG A 170 4.89 57.80 8.02
C ARG A 170 6.26 57.63 7.35
N ARG A 171 6.53 56.46 6.80
CA ARG A 171 7.51 56.13 5.73
C ARG A 171 7.05 54.77 5.19
N GLY A 172 6.93 54.46 3.91
CA GLY A 172 7.21 55.07 2.62
C GLY A 172 6.94 53.92 1.64
N SER A 173 6.13 54.15 0.60
CA SER A 173 5.71 53.11 -0.33
C SER A 173 6.87 52.71 -1.24
N ALA A 174 7.27 51.44 -1.22
CA ALA A 174 8.06 50.84 -2.29
C ALA A 174 7.22 49.76 -2.97
N SER A 175 6.69 50.10 -4.14
CA SER A 175 6.05 49.18 -5.06
C SER A 175 7.11 48.21 -5.58
N THR A 176 7.00 46.93 -5.20
CA THR A 176 7.77 45.86 -5.83
C THR A 176 6.78 44.99 -6.58
N THR A 177 6.80 45.12 -7.90
CA THR A 177 6.02 44.29 -8.83
C THR A 177 6.46 42.84 -8.68
N ALA A 178 5.69 42.05 -7.92
CA ALA A 178 5.89 40.61 -7.80
C ALA A 178 5.64 39.95 -9.17
N THR A 179 6.71 39.46 -9.79
CA THR A 179 6.64 38.66 -11.02
C THR A 179 5.99 37.32 -10.66
N ARG A 180 4.76 37.11 -11.16
CA ARG A 180 3.99 35.90 -10.92
C ARG A 180 4.72 34.71 -11.58
N ALA A 181 5.32 33.84 -10.77
CA ALA A 181 5.93 32.61 -11.25
C ALA A 181 4.89 31.81 -12.06
N THR A 182 5.17 31.62 -13.35
CA THR A 182 4.33 30.82 -14.24
C THR A 182 4.48 29.35 -13.84
N SER A 183 3.35 28.68 -13.60
CA SER A 183 3.28 27.25 -13.36
C SER A 183 3.93 26.45 -14.49
N PRO A 184 4.53 25.27 -14.20
CA PRO A 184 5.14 24.43 -15.22
C PRO A 184 4.12 24.07 -16.32
N PRO A 185 4.57 23.82 -17.55
CA PRO A 185 3.69 23.56 -18.69
C PRO A 185 2.79 22.35 -18.42
N VAL A 186 1.48 22.56 -18.53
CA VAL A 186 0.48 21.50 -18.39
C VAL A 186 0.62 20.54 -19.58
N VAL A 187 1.14 19.34 -19.32
CA VAL A 187 1.14 18.27 -20.32
C VAL A 187 -0.32 17.87 -20.57
N LYS A 188 -0.85 18.18 -21.76
CA LYS A 188 -2.22 17.85 -22.12
C LYS A 188 -2.33 16.35 -22.42
N HIS A 189 -3.05 15.63 -21.58
CA HIS A 189 -3.39 14.22 -21.77
C HIS A 189 -4.82 14.07 -22.31
N PRO A 190 -5.14 12.96 -23.01
CA PRO A 190 -6.52 12.68 -23.35
C PRO A 190 -7.32 12.42 -22.06
N VAL A 191 -8.51 13.00 -21.98
CA VAL A 191 -9.51 12.71 -20.94
C VAL A 191 -9.79 11.21 -20.92
N LYS A 192 -9.81 10.62 -19.73
CA LYS A 192 -9.98 9.18 -19.53
C LYS A 192 -11.31 8.86 -18.87
N ARG A 193 -11.90 7.74 -19.27
CA ARG A 193 -13.02 7.12 -18.55
C ARG A 193 -12.46 6.22 -17.45
N ILE A 194 -12.84 6.47 -16.20
CA ILE A 194 -12.43 5.67 -15.04
C ILE A 194 -13.62 4.88 -14.54
N ILE A 195 -13.46 3.56 -14.45
CA ILE A 195 -14.48 2.63 -13.94
C ILE A 195 -13.91 1.97 -12.69
N LEU A 196 -14.63 2.04 -11.57
CA LEU A 196 -14.30 1.29 -10.37
C LEU A 196 -15.34 0.20 -10.15
N VAL A 197 -14.92 -1.05 -10.07
CA VAL A 197 -15.80 -2.21 -9.81
C VAL A 197 -15.45 -2.83 -8.47
N ASP A 198 -16.44 -3.02 -7.59
CA ASP A 198 -16.27 -3.71 -6.32
C ASP A 198 -17.39 -4.72 -6.04
N ALA A 199 -17.02 -5.86 -5.44
CA ALA A 199 -17.94 -6.95 -5.13
C ALA A 199 -18.84 -6.66 -3.92
N ASN A 200 -18.48 -5.70 -3.07
CA ASN A 200 -19.24 -5.33 -1.89
C ASN A 200 -20.31 -4.28 -2.27
N PRO A 201 -21.39 -4.15 -1.47
CA PRO A 201 -22.44 -3.17 -1.74
C PRO A 201 -22.05 -1.72 -1.45
N ARG A 202 -20.85 -1.48 -0.91
CA ARG A 202 -20.35 -0.15 -0.53
C ARG A 202 -18.83 -0.08 -0.63
N LEU A 203 -18.31 1.10 -0.98
CA LEU A 203 -16.88 1.41 -0.91
C LEU A 203 -16.39 1.44 0.54
N LEU A 204 -15.08 1.27 0.77
CA LEU A 204 -14.43 1.43 2.07
C LEU A 204 -15.18 0.66 3.18
N LYS A 205 -15.38 -0.64 2.98
CA LYS A 205 -16.32 -1.43 3.78
C LYS A 205 -15.98 -1.58 5.26
N ARG A 206 -14.75 -1.29 5.71
CA ARG A 206 -14.43 -1.25 7.14
C ARG A 206 -14.45 0.18 7.71
N CYS A 207 -14.69 1.20 6.89
CA CYS A 207 -15.01 2.54 7.36
C CYS A 207 -16.50 2.65 7.75
N PRO A 208 -16.86 3.64 8.59
CA PRO A 208 -18.25 3.95 8.90
C PRO A 208 -19.11 4.20 7.65
N PRO A 209 -20.40 3.80 7.63
CA PRO A 209 -21.28 3.96 6.46
C PRO A 209 -21.33 5.39 5.90
N ARG A 210 -21.30 6.40 6.78
CA ARG A 210 -21.29 7.81 6.37
C ARG A 210 -20.04 8.19 5.56
N ALA A 211 -18.86 7.65 5.92
CA ALA A 211 -17.63 7.88 5.16
C ALA A 211 -17.70 7.23 3.77
N SER A 212 -18.23 6.01 3.70
CA SER A 212 -18.46 5.29 2.45
C SER A 212 -19.42 6.04 1.51
N GLN A 213 -20.53 6.57 2.04
CA GLN A 213 -21.49 7.38 1.28
C GLN A 213 -20.87 8.66 0.73
N LYS A 214 -20.09 9.37 1.55
CA LYS A 214 -19.37 10.58 1.12
C LYS A 214 -18.36 10.26 0.01
N ALA A 215 -17.58 9.19 0.16
CA ALA A 215 -16.62 8.76 -0.86
C ALA A 215 -17.34 8.41 -2.17
N LEU A 216 -18.44 7.66 -2.11
CA LEU A 216 -19.21 7.29 -3.29
C LEU A 216 -19.78 8.51 -4.03
N ALA A 217 -20.38 9.46 -3.29
CA ALA A 217 -20.91 10.70 -3.85
C ALA A 217 -19.79 11.53 -4.48
N TYR A 218 -18.66 11.71 -3.78
CA TYR A 218 -17.53 12.46 -4.33
C TYR A 218 -16.97 11.82 -5.61
N MET A 219 -16.77 10.50 -5.62
CA MET A 219 -16.25 9.80 -6.79
C MET A 219 -17.18 9.90 -8.00
N ARG A 220 -18.50 9.77 -7.81
CA ARG A 220 -19.48 9.82 -8.91
C ARG A 220 -19.79 11.25 -9.36
N ASP A 221 -20.05 12.12 -8.40
CA ASP A 221 -20.67 13.43 -8.65
C ASP A 221 -19.64 14.53 -8.82
N VAL A 222 -18.44 14.38 -8.24
CA VAL A 222 -17.34 15.35 -8.40
C VAL A 222 -16.32 14.85 -9.40
N LEU A 223 -15.77 13.65 -9.20
CA LEU A 223 -14.69 13.13 -10.05
C LEU A 223 -15.18 12.47 -11.36
N GLY A 224 -16.48 12.18 -11.47
CA GLY A 224 -17.05 11.56 -12.67
C GLY A 224 -16.64 10.10 -12.89
N ILE A 225 -16.29 9.38 -11.81
CA ILE A 225 -15.90 7.96 -11.87
C ILE A 225 -17.15 7.08 -11.97
N ASP A 226 -17.13 6.12 -12.89
CA ASP A 226 -18.15 5.10 -13.04
C ASP A 226 -17.98 4.03 -11.96
N VAL A 227 -18.57 4.25 -10.79
CA VAL A 227 -18.53 3.28 -9.67
C VAL A 227 -19.63 2.22 -9.82
N VAL A 228 -19.25 0.96 -9.89
CA VAL A 228 -20.12 -0.23 -9.96
C VAL A 228 -19.90 -1.09 -8.72
N LEU A 229 -20.96 -1.25 -7.92
CA LEU A 229 -20.94 -1.99 -6.65
C LEU A 229 -21.73 -3.29 -6.78
N GLY A 230 -21.46 -4.26 -5.90
CA GLY A 230 -22.10 -5.57 -5.92
C GLY A 230 -21.66 -6.48 -7.07
N GLU A 231 -20.60 -6.10 -7.79
CA GLU A 231 -20.11 -6.82 -8.97
C GLU A 231 -18.70 -7.35 -8.73
N ARG A 232 -18.50 -8.65 -8.96
CA ARG A 232 -17.18 -9.29 -8.85
C ARG A 232 -16.69 -9.66 -10.24
N ILE A 233 -15.55 -9.12 -10.65
CA ILE A 233 -14.83 -9.61 -11.84
C ILE A 233 -14.35 -11.03 -11.57
N THR A 234 -14.73 -11.97 -12.43
CA THR A 234 -14.40 -13.40 -12.31
C THR A 234 -13.59 -13.92 -13.48
N HIS A 235 -13.66 -13.27 -14.64
CA HIS A 235 -12.95 -13.68 -15.85
C HIS A 235 -12.30 -12.48 -16.51
N HIS A 236 -11.20 -12.72 -17.22
CA HIS A 236 -10.53 -11.72 -18.02
C HIS A 236 -9.98 -12.35 -19.31
N ASP A 237 -10.06 -11.60 -20.40
CA ASP A 237 -9.30 -11.82 -21.61
C ASP A 237 -8.38 -10.62 -21.79
N ALA A 238 -7.11 -10.79 -21.38
CA ALA A 238 -6.12 -9.72 -21.43
C ALA A 238 -5.78 -9.31 -22.87
N ARG A 239 -5.92 -10.20 -23.86
CA ARG A 239 -5.64 -9.89 -25.27
C ARG A 239 -6.75 -9.04 -25.87
N ALA A 240 -8.00 -9.36 -25.54
CA ALA A 240 -9.17 -8.59 -25.98
C ALA A 240 -9.43 -7.34 -25.11
N GLY A 241 -8.77 -7.21 -23.95
CA GLY A 241 -9.03 -6.14 -22.99
C GLY A 241 -10.40 -6.22 -22.33
N VAL A 242 -10.97 -7.43 -22.23
CA VAL A 242 -12.33 -7.68 -21.72
C VAL A 242 -12.28 -8.29 -20.32
N PHE A 243 -13.09 -7.75 -19.41
CA PHE A 243 -13.22 -8.21 -18.03
C PHE A 243 -14.69 -8.49 -17.76
N ARG A 244 -15.01 -9.71 -17.33
CA ARG A 244 -16.40 -10.14 -17.12
C ARG A 244 -16.70 -10.31 -15.63
N ALA A 245 -17.79 -9.70 -15.19
CA ALA A 245 -18.31 -9.86 -13.85
C ALA A 245 -19.13 -11.14 -13.70
N ARG A 246 -19.39 -11.54 -12.45
CA ARG A 246 -20.23 -12.68 -12.09
C ARG A 246 -21.63 -12.58 -12.71
N SER A 247 -22.19 -11.38 -12.83
CA SER A 247 -23.48 -11.15 -13.49
C SER A 247 -23.47 -11.40 -15.00
N GLY A 248 -22.30 -11.62 -15.60
CA GLY A 248 -22.12 -11.66 -17.06
C GLY A 248 -21.81 -10.30 -17.68
N ARG A 249 -21.93 -9.19 -16.91
CA ARG A 249 -21.60 -7.84 -17.39
C ARG A 249 -20.13 -7.75 -17.81
N GLU A 250 -19.89 -7.16 -18.97
CA GLU A 250 -18.53 -6.95 -19.50
C GLU A 250 -18.06 -5.51 -19.32
N PHE A 251 -16.76 -5.39 -19.08
CA PHE A 251 -16.01 -4.15 -18.98
C PHE A 251 -14.83 -4.22 -19.94
N ARG A 252 -14.60 -3.15 -20.71
CA ARG A 252 -13.42 -3.01 -21.56
C ARG A 252 -12.53 -1.90 -21.04
N ALA A 253 -11.23 -2.15 -20.96
CA ALA A 253 -10.27 -1.16 -20.48
C ALA A 253 -8.88 -1.39 -21.09
N ASP A 254 -8.17 -0.28 -21.32
CA ASP A 254 -6.80 -0.30 -21.83
C ASP A 254 -5.79 -0.57 -20.71
N VAL A 255 -6.09 -0.09 -19.50
CA VAL A 255 -5.27 -0.27 -18.30
C VAL A 255 -6.16 -0.74 -17.16
N VAL A 256 -5.66 -1.73 -16.42
CA VAL A 256 -6.36 -2.31 -15.27
C VAL A 256 -5.48 -2.30 -14.02
N TYR A 257 -6.09 -1.93 -12.90
CA TYR A 257 -5.53 -2.02 -11.56
C TYR A 257 -6.35 -2.99 -10.73
N LEU A 258 -5.73 -4.10 -10.31
CA LEU A 258 -6.34 -5.07 -9.42
C LEU A 258 -5.96 -4.73 -7.97
N ALA A 259 -6.86 -4.07 -7.26
CA ALA A 259 -6.71 -3.59 -5.88
C ALA A 259 -7.53 -4.43 -4.87
N THR A 260 -7.76 -5.71 -5.16
CA THR A 260 -8.49 -6.64 -4.28
C THR A 260 -7.56 -7.64 -3.60
N GLY A 261 -8.04 -8.22 -2.50
CA GLY A 261 -7.49 -9.43 -1.91
C GLY A 261 -6.06 -9.32 -1.34
N PRO A 262 -5.73 -8.35 -0.47
CA PRO A 262 -4.48 -8.42 0.27
C PRO A 262 -4.43 -9.70 1.12
N VAL A 263 -3.37 -10.49 0.95
CA VAL A 263 -3.13 -11.72 1.70
C VAL A 263 -2.11 -11.40 2.80
N PRO A 264 -2.48 -11.49 4.09
CA PRO A 264 -1.53 -11.33 5.19
C PRO A 264 -0.36 -12.30 5.05
N GLN A 265 0.86 -11.84 5.33
CA GLN A 265 2.06 -12.67 5.27
C GLN A 265 2.37 -13.27 6.64
N THR A 266 1.58 -14.27 7.04
CA THR A 266 1.63 -14.90 8.37
C THR A 266 2.06 -16.37 8.31
N GLN A 267 2.56 -16.84 7.16
CA GLN A 267 2.94 -18.24 6.94
C GLN A 267 4.01 -18.71 7.94
N CYS A 268 4.89 -17.81 8.38
CA CYS A 268 5.92 -18.12 9.38
C CYS A 268 5.35 -18.47 10.78
N MET A 269 4.08 -18.16 11.05
CA MET A 269 3.41 -18.54 12.28
C MET A 269 2.83 -19.96 12.22
N GLU A 270 2.62 -20.53 11.04
CA GLU A 270 1.97 -21.84 10.90
C GLU A 270 2.70 -22.97 11.65
N PRO A 271 4.04 -23.09 11.63
CA PRO A 271 4.74 -24.22 12.24
C PRO A 271 4.55 -24.35 13.76
N ALA A 272 4.49 -23.23 14.49
CA ALA A 272 4.44 -23.23 15.95
C ALA A 272 3.16 -22.61 16.53
N PHE A 273 2.51 -21.72 15.76
CA PHE A 273 1.52 -20.77 16.28
C PHE A 273 0.29 -20.65 15.37
N ALA A 274 -0.04 -21.69 14.57
CA ALA A 274 -1.22 -21.69 13.71
C ALA A 274 -2.54 -21.41 14.46
N HIS A 275 -2.63 -21.81 15.73
CA HIS A 275 -3.79 -21.57 16.59
C HIS A 275 -3.99 -20.09 16.97
N LEU A 276 -2.99 -19.25 16.77
CA LEU A 276 -3.05 -17.80 16.98
C LEU A 276 -3.42 -17.04 15.70
N LEU A 277 -3.70 -17.75 14.60
CA LEU A 277 -4.14 -17.14 13.34
C LEU A 277 -5.66 -17.18 13.21
N THR A 278 -6.25 -16.09 12.72
CA THR A 278 -7.69 -16.03 12.40
C THR A 278 -8.02 -16.93 11.20
N GLY A 279 -9.25 -17.45 11.17
CA GLY A 279 -9.76 -18.25 10.05
C GLY A 279 -9.14 -19.65 9.93
N PRO A 280 -9.66 -20.49 9.02
CA PRO A 280 -9.16 -21.85 8.80
C PRO A 280 -7.83 -21.87 8.01
N ASN A 281 -7.03 -22.92 8.17
CA ASN A 281 -5.79 -23.11 7.40
C ASN A 281 -6.12 -23.65 5.99
N PRO A 282 -5.80 -22.94 4.90
CA PRO A 282 -6.07 -23.39 3.54
C PRO A 282 -5.40 -24.72 3.19
N ALA A 283 -4.26 -25.07 3.81
CA ALA A 283 -3.55 -26.33 3.56
C ALA A 283 -4.25 -27.56 4.19
N VAL A 284 -5.22 -27.35 5.09
CA VAL A 284 -5.96 -28.41 5.80
C VAL A 284 -7.39 -28.56 5.24
N MET A 285 -7.78 -27.74 4.26
CA MET A 285 -9.05 -27.95 3.54
C MET A 285 -8.93 -29.22 2.67
N PRO A 286 -9.90 -30.15 2.72
CA PRO A 286 -9.84 -31.36 1.90
C PRO A 286 -9.78 -30.97 0.42
N SER A 287 -8.65 -31.31 -0.22
CA SER A 287 -8.38 -31.01 -1.62
C SER A 287 -9.41 -31.69 -2.52
N ALA A 288 -10.13 -30.93 -3.33
CA ALA A 288 -10.64 -31.48 -4.58
C ALA A 288 -9.45 -31.71 -5.52
N SER A 289 -9.12 -32.99 -5.72
CA SER A 289 -8.20 -33.58 -6.72
C SER A 289 -7.50 -32.60 -7.68
N THR A 290 -6.18 -32.49 -7.60
CA THR A 290 -5.34 -31.83 -8.61
C THR A 290 -4.32 -32.81 -9.17
N ALA A 291 -4.40 -33.09 -10.47
CA ALA A 291 -3.33 -33.72 -11.25
C ALA A 291 -2.25 -32.66 -11.58
N PRO A 292 -0.97 -33.04 -11.77
CA PRO A 292 0.12 -32.08 -11.91
C PRO A 292 0.20 -31.56 -13.34
N HIS A 293 0.14 -30.24 -13.52
CA HIS A 293 0.47 -29.58 -14.78
C HIS A 293 1.75 -28.75 -14.61
N HIS A 294 2.79 -29.17 -15.32
CA HIS A 294 4.00 -28.37 -15.56
C HIS A 294 3.64 -27.12 -16.38
N VAL A 295 4.22 -25.97 -16.02
CA VAL A 295 4.07 -24.72 -16.78
C VAL A 295 5.47 -24.17 -17.09
N ASP A 296 5.74 -23.93 -18.37
CA ASP A 296 7.02 -23.44 -18.90
C ASP A 296 7.30 -21.97 -18.47
N ASP A 297 8.48 -21.73 -17.89
CA ASP A 297 8.93 -20.45 -17.34
C ASP A 297 9.12 -19.32 -18.39
N ALA A 298 9.18 -19.64 -19.68
CA ALA A 298 9.46 -18.66 -20.74
C ALA A 298 8.28 -17.69 -21.02
N ALA A 299 7.04 -18.04 -20.65
CA ALA A 299 5.88 -17.17 -20.83
C ALA A 299 5.79 -16.03 -19.78
N ARG A 300 6.61 -16.09 -18.73
CA ARG A 300 6.60 -15.16 -17.58
C ARG A 300 7.19 -13.78 -17.89
N ALA A 301 8.05 -13.69 -18.91
CA ALA A 301 8.74 -12.46 -19.28
C ALA A 301 8.00 -11.58 -20.32
N SER A 302 6.94 -12.10 -20.95
CA SER A 302 6.27 -11.44 -22.08
C SER A 302 4.87 -10.89 -21.77
N SER A 303 4.31 -11.15 -20.60
CA SER A 303 2.95 -10.70 -20.27
C SER A 303 2.96 -9.38 -19.51
N THR A 304 2.67 -8.30 -20.24
CA THR A 304 2.50 -6.93 -19.73
C THR A 304 1.15 -6.69 -19.03
N SER A 305 0.41 -7.75 -18.67
CA SER A 305 -0.88 -7.64 -18.00
C SER A 305 -0.70 -7.71 -16.48
N ASN A 306 -1.31 -6.74 -15.77
CA ASN A 306 -1.43 -6.72 -14.31
C ASN A 306 -2.40 -7.81 -13.79
N PHE A 307 -2.39 -9.00 -14.42
CA PHE A 307 -3.27 -10.12 -14.12
C PHE A 307 -2.44 -11.38 -13.91
N PHE A 308 -2.38 -11.84 -12.66
CA PHE A 308 -2.14 -13.24 -12.35
C PHE A 308 -3.37 -13.72 -11.56
N VAL A 309 -4.32 -14.31 -12.29
CA VAL A 309 -5.14 -15.39 -11.75
C VAL A 309 -4.72 -16.59 -12.58
N GLY A 310 -4.11 -17.59 -11.94
CA GLY A 310 -3.72 -18.83 -12.63
C GLY A 310 -4.89 -19.37 -13.42
N ALA A 311 -4.65 -19.73 -14.68
CA ALA A 311 -5.59 -20.50 -15.47
C ALA A 311 -5.82 -21.83 -14.74
N GLY A 312 -6.93 -21.94 -14.00
CA GLY A 312 -7.19 -23.08 -13.13
C GLY A 312 -8.18 -22.85 -12.01
N ALA A 313 -8.56 -21.61 -11.69
CA ALA A 313 -9.61 -21.36 -10.70
C ALA A 313 -10.97 -21.82 -11.21
N THR A 314 -11.49 -22.90 -10.65
CA THR A 314 -12.84 -23.41 -10.92
C THR A 314 -13.90 -22.50 -10.27
N ALA A 315 -15.16 -22.65 -10.68
CA ALA A 315 -16.27 -21.96 -10.03
C ALA A 315 -16.37 -22.30 -8.52
N ALA A 316 -15.85 -23.46 -8.10
CA ALA A 316 -15.75 -23.86 -6.69
C ALA A 316 -14.66 -23.07 -5.94
N ASP A 317 -13.50 -22.81 -6.56
CA ASP A 317 -12.43 -21.98 -5.98
C ASP A 317 -12.88 -20.52 -5.77
N ALA A 318 -13.66 -20.00 -6.72
CA ALA A 318 -14.26 -18.67 -6.62
C ALA A 318 -15.40 -18.57 -5.58
N ALA A 319 -16.05 -19.70 -5.26
CA ALA A 319 -17.08 -19.81 -4.22
C ALA A 319 -16.44 -19.96 -2.83
N ALA A 320 -15.34 -20.72 -2.70
CA ALA A 320 -14.55 -20.83 -1.47
C ALA A 320 -13.87 -19.51 -1.07
N ALA A 321 -13.44 -18.71 -2.05
CA ALA A 321 -12.98 -17.33 -1.85
C ALA A 321 -14.08 -16.37 -1.33
N GLY A 322 -15.34 -16.84 -1.23
CA GLY A 322 -16.51 -16.08 -0.77
C GLY A 322 -16.53 -15.76 0.73
N HIS A 323 -15.74 -16.44 1.57
CA HIS A 323 -15.68 -16.16 3.01
C HIS A 323 -14.38 -16.61 3.69
N MET A 324 -13.23 -16.57 2.99
CA MET A 324 -11.96 -16.79 3.68
C MET A 324 -11.65 -15.58 4.57
N VAL A 325 -11.78 -15.75 5.88
CA VAL A 325 -11.26 -14.82 6.87
C VAL A 325 -9.75 -14.75 6.66
N PRO A 326 -9.16 -13.56 6.38
CA PRO A 326 -7.71 -13.45 6.19
C PRO A 326 -6.97 -13.98 7.42
N ARG A 327 -5.93 -14.80 7.24
CA ARG A 327 -5.15 -15.38 8.35
C ARG A 327 -4.22 -14.35 8.99
N ARG A 328 -4.73 -13.59 9.95
CA ARG A 328 -3.99 -12.55 10.69
C ARG A 328 -3.69 -13.03 12.10
N VAL A 329 -2.64 -12.51 12.71
CA VAL A 329 -2.26 -12.90 14.07
C VAL A 329 -3.17 -12.22 15.08
N LEU A 330 -3.75 -13.02 15.98
CA LEU A 330 -4.53 -12.56 17.12
C LEU A 330 -3.62 -11.84 18.13
N VAL A 331 -4.02 -10.64 18.53
CA VAL A 331 -3.29 -9.82 19.50
C VAL A 331 -4.24 -9.19 20.52
N ARG A 332 -3.67 -8.76 21.65
CA ARG A 332 -4.31 -7.83 22.58
C ARG A 332 -4.31 -6.41 22.00
N ALA A 333 -5.05 -5.50 22.66
CA ALA A 333 -5.01 -4.06 22.33
C ALA A 333 -3.60 -3.45 22.47
N THR A 334 -2.74 -4.07 23.26
CA THR A 334 -1.32 -3.73 23.42
C THR A 334 -0.43 -4.22 22.27
N HIS A 335 -1.01 -4.81 21.22
CA HIS A 335 -0.31 -5.43 20.09
C HIS A 335 0.57 -6.64 20.44
N GLN A 336 0.47 -7.16 21.67
CA GLN A 336 1.14 -8.39 22.10
C GLN A 336 0.32 -9.63 21.77
N ILE A 337 1.00 -10.75 21.48
CA ILE A 337 0.36 -12.06 21.42
C ILE A 337 -0.07 -12.47 22.84
N PRO A 338 -1.34 -12.90 23.07
CA PRO A 338 -1.85 -13.12 24.43
C PRO A 338 -1.07 -14.11 25.30
N THR A 339 -0.48 -15.14 24.70
CA THR A 339 0.30 -16.19 25.37
C THR A 339 1.82 -16.00 25.24
N LEU A 340 2.26 -14.99 24.49
CA LEU A 340 3.66 -14.69 24.18
C LEU A 340 3.88 -13.17 24.26
N PRO A 341 3.85 -12.57 25.46
CA PRO A 341 3.82 -11.12 25.63
C PRO A 341 5.08 -10.40 25.13
N HIS A 342 6.18 -11.12 24.93
CA HIS A 342 7.42 -10.61 24.33
C HIS A 342 7.40 -10.59 22.79
N ILE A 343 6.35 -11.13 22.17
CA ILE A 343 6.12 -11.06 20.72
C ILE A 343 4.98 -10.08 20.41
N PHE A 344 5.30 -9.05 19.65
CA PHE A 344 4.40 -8.00 19.20
C PHE A 344 4.03 -8.19 17.73
N VAL A 345 2.85 -7.74 17.31
CA VAL A 345 2.42 -7.80 15.90
C VAL A 345 1.77 -6.49 15.47
N GLY A 346 2.25 -5.92 14.36
CA GLY A 346 1.79 -4.65 13.81
C GLY A 346 1.44 -4.71 12.32
N GLY A 347 0.72 -3.68 11.86
CA GLY A 347 0.40 -3.49 10.44
C GLY A 347 -0.55 -4.53 9.86
N ASP A 348 -0.39 -4.85 8.57
CA ASP A 348 -1.36 -5.68 7.85
C ASP A 348 -1.42 -7.12 8.36
N CYS A 349 -0.36 -7.67 8.96
CA CYS A 349 -0.40 -9.05 9.45
C CYS A 349 -1.24 -9.21 10.74
N CYS A 350 -1.61 -8.10 11.38
CA CYS A 350 -2.26 -8.05 12.68
C CYS A 350 -3.81 -8.08 12.58
N ALA A 351 -4.46 -8.87 13.46
CA ALA A 351 -5.91 -9.05 13.49
C ALA A 351 -6.66 -7.95 14.27
N THR A 352 -6.42 -6.68 13.95
CA THR A 352 -7.25 -5.56 14.46
C THR A 352 -8.47 -5.30 13.57
N ALA A 353 -9.53 -4.74 14.14
CA ALA A 353 -10.76 -4.37 13.43
C ALA A 353 -10.59 -3.14 12.50
N GLU A 354 -9.49 -2.41 12.64
CA GLU A 354 -9.21 -1.18 11.91
C GLU A 354 -8.98 -1.46 10.42
N GLU A 355 -9.17 -0.42 9.59
CA GLU A 355 -8.69 -0.46 8.22
C GLU A 355 -7.16 -0.60 8.20
N LYS A 356 -6.67 -1.32 7.20
CA LYS A 356 -5.23 -1.61 7.07
C LYS A 356 -4.59 -0.52 6.22
N MET A 357 -4.06 0.49 6.92
CA MET A 357 -3.46 1.69 6.36
C MET A 357 -2.08 1.96 6.96
N ALA A 358 -1.26 2.76 6.28
CA ALA A 358 0.03 3.19 6.81
C ALA A 358 -0.13 3.93 8.15
N LEU A 359 -1.16 4.78 8.29
CA LEU A 359 -1.46 5.49 9.54
C LEU A 359 -1.72 4.53 10.71
N THR A 360 -2.57 3.52 10.50
CA THR A 360 -2.86 2.53 11.55
C THR A 360 -1.63 1.68 11.88
N ALA A 361 -0.77 1.39 10.89
CA ALA A 361 0.50 0.72 11.14
C ALA A 361 1.47 1.59 11.97
N GLN A 362 1.48 2.91 11.73
CA GLN A 362 2.24 3.86 12.54
C GLN A 362 1.71 3.95 13.98
N CYS A 363 0.39 4.01 14.16
CA CYS A 363 -0.21 3.95 15.51
C CYS A 363 0.16 2.65 16.23
N ALA A 364 0.10 1.50 15.54
CA ALA A 364 0.53 0.23 16.10
C ALA A 364 2.01 0.26 16.52
N ALA A 365 2.89 0.84 15.71
CA ALA A 365 4.32 0.96 16.04
C ALA A 365 4.55 1.84 17.29
N ILE A 366 3.80 2.93 17.46
CA ILE A 366 3.86 3.77 18.66
C ILE A 366 3.43 2.98 19.90
N THR A 367 2.32 2.24 19.81
CA THR A 367 1.84 1.38 20.90
C THR A 367 2.86 0.31 21.25
N ILE A 368 3.40 -0.42 20.26
CA ILE A 368 4.41 -1.46 20.45
C ILE A 368 5.64 -0.89 21.14
N ARG A 369 6.14 0.28 20.70
CA ARG A 369 7.29 0.94 21.34
C ARG A 369 7.00 1.26 22.82
N ALA A 370 5.84 1.83 23.13
CA ALA A 370 5.48 2.16 24.50
C ALA A 370 5.44 0.92 25.41
N GLN A 371 4.87 -0.19 24.91
CA GLN A 371 4.80 -1.45 25.65
C GLN A 371 6.18 -2.10 25.83
N TYR A 372 7.01 -2.10 24.78
CA TYR A 372 8.38 -2.57 24.88
C TYR A 372 9.19 -1.78 25.93
N CYS A 373 9.10 -0.44 25.92
CA CYS A 373 9.78 0.39 26.91
C CYS A 373 9.33 0.07 28.34
N ALA A 374 8.05 -0.19 28.57
CA ALA A 374 7.54 -0.58 29.89
C ALA A 374 8.14 -1.93 30.35
N LEU A 375 8.17 -2.94 29.47
CA LEU A 375 8.74 -4.25 29.81
C LEU A 375 10.24 -4.19 30.13
N VAL A 376 11.01 -3.39 29.37
CA VAL A 376 12.45 -3.23 29.61
C VAL A 376 12.72 -2.45 30.90
N GLN A 377 11.90 -1.46 31.23
CA GLN A 377 12.01 -0.73 32.49
C GLN A 377 11.71 -1.62 33.69
N GLU A 378 10.65 -2.43 33.64
CA GLU A 378 10.35 -3.43 34.67
C GLU A 378 11.50 -4.41 34.84
N ALA A 379 12.04 -4.95 33.74
CA ALA A 379 13.17 -5.89 33.78
C ALA A 379 14.50 -5.27 34.26
N SER A 380 14.61 -3.94 34.29
CA SER A 380 15.82 -3.24 34.81
C SER A 380 15.73 -2.94 36.30
N LEU A 381 14.56 -3.17 36.92
CA LEU A 381 14.31 -2.97 38.35
C LEU A 381 14.43 -4.26 39.17
N ASP A 382 14.44 -5.41 38.50
CA ASP A 382 14.76 -6.75 39.05
C ASP A 382 16.26 -7.06 38.90
#